data_AF-A0A2G1W7N0-F1
#
_entry.id   AF-A0A2G1W7N0-F1
#
_cell.length_a   1.000
_cell.length_b   1.000
_cell.length_c   1.000
_cell.angle_alpha   90.00
_cell.angle_beta   90.00
_cell.angle_gamma   90.00
#
_symmetry.space_group_name_H-M   'P 1'
#
loop_
_entity.id
_entity.type
_entity.pdbx_description
1 polymer ?
#
loop_
_entity_poly.entity_id
_entity_poly.type
_entity_poly.pdbx_seq_one_letter_code
_entity_poly.pdbx_strand_id
1 'polypeptide(L)' 'MVKFGFSEVKASCDCTGDVEITGTVANPNDRALACAVVRTTPGVRTFSAKITVSESEFVRAKEGNHRVS' A
#
# COMPACT_ATOMS: atom_id res chain seq x y z
N MET A 1 7.88 15.96 -7.97
CA MET A 1 7.07 14.74 -8.10
C MET A 1 7.59 13.73 -7.09
N VAL A 2 6.89 13.52 -5.98
CA VAL A 2 7.39 12.72 -4.84
C VAL A 2 7.27 11.24 -5.20
N LYS A 3 8.41 10.55 -5.38
CA LYS A 3 8.47 9.14 -5.73
C LYS A 3 8.74 8.33 -4.46
N PHE A 4 7.70 7.82 -3.83
CA PHE A 4 7.75 7.08 -2.54
C PHE A 4 8.33 5.65 -2.66
N GLY A 5 9.31 5.41 -3.54
CA GLY A 5 9.98 4.10 -3.64
C GLY A 5 9.12 2.94 -4.16
N PHE A 6 7.81 3.15 -4.37
CA PHE A 6 6.93 2.15 -4.96
C PHE A 6 7.12 2.15 -6.49
N SER A 7 7.87 1.17 -7.02
CA SER A 7 8.13 1.08 -8.46
C SER A 7 6.87 0.85 -9.29
N GLU A 8 5.83 0.25 -8.70
CA GLU A 8 4.60 -0.15 -9.39
C GLU A 8 3.32 0.52 -8.88
N VAL A 9 3.42 1.46 -7.92
CA VAL A 9 2.25 2.21 -7.44
C VAL A 9 2.14 3.54 -8.17
N LYS A 10 1.00 3.75 -8.83
CA LYS A 10 0.63 4.99 -9.50
C LYS A 10 -0.44 5.69 -8.69
N ALA A 11 -0.33 7.01 -8.62
CA ALA A 11 -1.34 7.89 -8.03
C ALA A 11 -1.91 8.79 -9.11
N SER A 12 -3.23 8.91 -9.13
CA SER A 12 -3.98 9.90 -9.91
C SER A 12 -4.76 10.76 -8.94
N CYS A 13 -4.81 12.06 -9.19
CA CYS A 13 -5.64 12.99 -8.42
C CYS A 13 -6.47 13.83 -9.38
N ASP A 14 -7.70 14.11 -8.99
CA ASP A 14 -8.53 15.10 -9.68
C ASP A 14 -8.44 16.47 -8.99
N CYS A 15 -9.11 17.46 -9.59
CA CYS A 15 -9.17 18.81 -9.05
C CYS A 15 -10.13 18.96 -7.85
N THR A 16 -10.91 17.93 -7.50
CA THR A 16 -11.81 17.91 -6.34
C THR A 16 -11.12 17.38 -5.08
N GLY A 17 -9.88 16.91 -5.21
CA GLY A 17 -9.08 16.37 -4.12
C GLY A 17 -9.32 14.88 -3.90
N ASP A 18 -9.90 14.19 -4.88
CA ASP A 18 -10.08 12.75 -4.84
C ASP A 18 -8.86 12.07 -5.47
N VAL A 19 -8.29 11.12 -4.72
CA VAL A 19 -7.04 10.45 -5.10
C VAL A 19 -7.30 8.97 -5.32
N GLU A 20 -6.94 8.46 -6.48
CA GLU A 20 -6.88 7.03 -6.74
C GLU A 20 -5.43 6.54 -6.75
N ILE A 21 -5.13 5.54 -5.93
CA ILE A 21 -3.87 4.82 -5.98
C ILE A 21 -4.07 3.40 -6.46
N THR A 22 -3.29 3.01 -7.47
CA THR A 22 -3.33 1.68 -8.10
C THR A 22 -1.92 1.10 -8.15
N GLY A 23 -1.79 -0.21 -8.00
CA GLY A 23 -0.49 -0.87 -8.16
C GLY A 23 -0.37 -2.17 -7.39
N THR A 24 0.85 -2.68 -7.37
CA THR A 24 1.22 -3.91 -6.65
C THR A 24 2.33 -3.61 -5.64
N VAL A 25 2.24 -4.20 -4.45
CA VAL A 25 3.27 -4.10 -3.41
C VAL A 25 3.63 -5.49 -2.89
N ALA A 26 4.82 -5.65 -2.32
CA ALA A 26 5.31 -6.96 -1.87
C ALA A 26 4.67 -7.42 -0.55
N ASN A 27 4.26 -6.49 0.31
CA ASN A 27 3.75 -6.80 1.63
C ASN A 27 2.60 -5.84 2.05
N PRO A 28 1.77 -6.24 3.03
CA PRO A 28 0.64 -5.41 3.46
C PRO A 28 1.06 -4.15 4.23
N ASN A 29 2.26 -4.11 4.81
CA ASN A 29 2.77 -2.91 5.49
C ASN A 29 3.04 -1.79 4.50
N ASP A 30 3.57 -2.11 3.32
CA ASP A 30 3.80 -1.15 2.24
C ASP A 30 2.48 -0.56 1.74
N ARG A 31 1.44 -1.39 1.61
CA ARG A 31 0.07 -0.93 1.29
C ARG A 31 -0.45 0.03 2.36
N ALA A 32 -0.27 -0.30 3.64
CA ALA A 32 -0.71 0.55 4.75
C ALA A 32 0.03 1.89 4.74
N LEU A 33 1.35 1.88 4.49
CA LEU A 33 2.17 3.08 4.39
C LEU A 33 1.73 3.96 3.21
N ALA A 34 1.52 3.38 2.02
CA ALA A 34 1.04 4.11 0.85
C ALA A 34 -0.31 4.81 1.12
N CYS A 35 -1.24 4.12 1.76
CA CYS A 35 -2.53 4.70 2.17
C CYS A 35 -2.37 5.83 3.20
N ALA A 36 -1.46 5.68 4.17
CA ALA A 36 -1.22 6.68 5.20
C ALA A 36 -0.63 7.98 4.61
N VAL A 37 0.31 7.86 3.67
CA VAL A 37 0.90 9.00 2.96
C VAL A 37 -0.17 9.78 2.19
N VAL A 38 -1.02 9.10 1.42
CA VAL A 38 -2.09 9.77 0.66
C VAL A 38 -3.07 10.48 1.59
N ARG A 39 -3.48 9.83 2.68
CA ARG A 39 -4.41 10.44 3.66
C ARG A 39 -3.84 11.66 4.38
N THR A 40 -2.52 11.73 4.56
CA THR A 40 -1.86 12.84 5.23
C THR A 40 -1.40 13.93 4.28
N THR A 41 -1.63 13.75 2.97
CA THR A 41 -1.32 14.75 1.95
C THR A 41 -2.36 15.88 1.99
N PRO A 42 -1.96 17.14 2.20
CA PRO A 42 -2.87 18.28 2.20
C PRO A 42 -3.64 18.39 0.87
N GLY A 43 -4.94 18.68 0.95
CA GLY A 43 -5.81 18.78 -0.23
C GLY A 43 -6.50 17.47 -0.64
N VAL A 44 -6.11 16.33 -0.07
CA VAL A 44 -6.84 15.07 -0.25
C VAL A 44 -8.12 15.09 0.58
N ARG A 45 -9.27 14.98 -0.08
CA ARG A 45 -10.59 14.85 0.57
C ARG A 45 -11.00 13.40 0.69
N THR A 46 -10.93 12.67 -0.41
CA THR A 46 -11.23 11.24 -0.45
C THR A 46 -10.12 10.49 -1.17
N PHE A 47 -9.99 9.20 -0.89
CA PHE A 47 -9.05 8.36 -1.63
C PHE A 47 -9.58 6.95 -1.82
N SER A 48 -9.18 6.34 -2.93
CA SER A 48 -9.48 4.95 -3.28
C SER A 48 -8.17 4.19 -3.50
N ALA A 49 -8.00 3.08 -2.80
CA ALA A 49 -6.78 2.26 -2.86
C ALA A 49 -7.06 0.90 -3.51
N LYS A 50 -6.69 0.78 -4.79
CA LYS A 50 -6.72 -0.47 -5.56
C LYS A 50 -5.31 -1.04 -5.65
N ILE A 51 -4.73 -1.33 -4.48
CA ILE A 51 -3.38 -1.89 -4.35
C ILE A 51 -3.48 -3.39 -4.07
N THR A 52 -2.86 -4.20 -4.93
CA THR A 52 -2.71 -5.65 -4.76
C THR A 52 -1.44 -5.95 -3.97
N VAL A 53 -1.50 -6.90 -3.04
CA VAL A 53 -0.30 -7.40 -2.34
C VAL A 53 0.14 -8.69 -3.05
N SER A 54 1.33 -8.67 -3.65
CA SER A 54 1.96 -9.88 -4.20
C SER A 54 2.28 -10.84 -3.07
N GLU A 55 1.75 -12.05 -3.14
CA GLU A 55 1.90 -13.11 -2.11
C GLU A 55 3.34 -13.61 -1.90
N SER A 56 4.34 -13.01 -2.57
CA SER A 56 5.73 -13.48 -2.59
C SER A 56 6.40 -13.56 -1.21
N GLU A 57 5.86 -12.89 -0.17
CA GLU A 57 6.38 -12.98 1.21
C GLU A 57 5.33 -13.26 2.29
N PHE A 58 4.12 -13.72 1.94
CA PHE A 58 3.13 -14.11 2.98
C PHE A 58 3.50 -15.43 3.68
N VAL A 59 4.52 -16.15 3.18
CA VAL A 59 5.04 -17.42 3.73
C VAL A 59 6.07 -17.17 4.84
N ARG A 60 5.76 -16.36 5.86
CA ARG A 60 6.55 -16.35 7.12
C ARG A 60 5.74 -16.21 8.41
N ALA A 61 4.40 -16.15 8.34
CA ALA A 61 3.57 -16.04 9.54
C ALA A 61 2.84 -17.34 9.95
N LYS A 62 3.07 -18.47 9.26
CA LYS A 62 2.41 -19.76 9.55
C LYS A 62 3.35 -20.93 9.85
N GLU A 63 4.65 -20.69 10.04
CA GLU A 63 5.63 -21.72 10.42
C GLU A 63 6.32 -21.36 11.73
N GLY A 64 5.51 -21.11 12.76
CA GLY A 64 5.95 -20.82 14.12
C GLY A 64 5.27 -21.69 15.17
N ASN A 65 4.81 -22.89 14.80
CA ASN A 65 4.32 -23.86 15.78
C ASN A 65 4.81 -25.27 15.45
N HIS A 66 6.11 -25.50 15.61
CA HIS A 66 6.66 -26.84 15.70
C HIS A 66 7.53 -26.98 16.95
N ARG A 67 7.02 -27.82 17.86
CA ARG A 67 7.72 -28.74 18.77
C ARG A 67 8.12 -28.30 20.19
N VAL A 68 7.46 -29.04 21.10
CA VAL A 68 7.93 -29.80 22.28
C VAL A 68 8.32 -29.06 23.55
N SER A 69 7.58 -29.34 24.61
CA SER A 69 8.09 -30.10 25.76
C SER A 69 6.99 -31.05 26.26
#